data_AF-A0A7L3EP53-F1
#
_entry.id   AF-A0A7L3EP53-F1
#
_cell.length_a   1.000
_cell.length_b   1.000
_cell.length_c   1.000
_cell.angle_alpha   90.00
_cell.angle_beta   90.00
_cell.angle_gamma   90.00
#
_symmetry.space_group_name_H-M   'P 1'
#
loop_
_entity.id
_entity.type
_entity.pdbx_description
1 polymer ?
#
loop_
_entity_poly.entity_id
_entity_poly.type
_entity_poly.pdbx_seq_one_letter_code
_entity_poly.pdbx_strand_id
1 'polypeptide(L)'
;HKTQLLQYLQTMSQTEYSVVFLTAFFANKVEHESRHCNGKGLQRQGSSSFDRVYTANQNCGHAYPTFLAVLWCAGLLCSQAPAAFAGLMYLFVRQKYFVGYLGERTQSIPGYLFGKRIILFLFLMSVAGILNYCLVFFFGSDFEIHIKTITGAISPLLLIP
;
A
#
# COMPACT_ATOMS: atom_id res chain seq x y z
N HIS A 1 2.60 -1.38 25.47
CA HIS A 1 1.78 -0.58 24.52
C HIS A 1 2.60 0.47 23.74
N LYS A 2 3.21 1.49 24.38
CA LYS A 2 3.99 2.54 23.65
C LYS A 2 5.16 1.98 22.83
N THR A 3 5.91 1.02 23.37
CA THR A 3 7.07 0.40 22.69
C THR A 3 6.70 -0.43 21.47
N GLN A 4 5.57 -1.16 21.52
CA GLN A 4 5.04 -1.92 20.38
C GLN A 4 4.56 -1.00 19.27
N LEU A 5 3.89 0.10 19.62
CA LEU A 5 3.39 1.08 18.66
C LEU A 5 4.54 1.82 17.95
N LEU A 6 5.65 2.08 18.67
CA LEU A 6 6.88 2.62 18.09
C LEU A 6 7.54 1.65 17.11
N GLN A 7 7.68 0.37 17.47
CA GLN A 7 8.19 -0.66 16.55
C GLN A 7 7.30 -0.82 15.30
N TYR A 8 5.98 -0.63 15.47
CA TYR A 8 5.00 -0.66 14.41
C TYR A 8 5.23 0.44 13.37
N LEU A 9 5.25 1.68 13.86
CA LEU A 9 5.48 2.88 13.06
C LEU A 9 6.83 2.78 12.36
N GLN A 10 7.88 2.34 13.08
CA GLN A 10 9.20 2.20 12.50
C GLN A 10 9.23 1.24 11.32
N THR A 11 8.52 0.11 11.38
CA THR A 11 8.49 -0.84 10.25
C THR A 11 7.68 -0.33 9.06
N MET A 12 6.55 0.32 9.31
CA MET A 12 5.76 0.95 8.24
C MET A 12 6.54 2.08 7.57
N SER A 13 7.25 2.89 8.35
CA SER A 13 8.17 3.90 7.84
C SER A 13 9.31 3.30 7.02
N GLN A 14 9.92 2.17 7.44
CA GLN A 14 10.94 1.48 6.62
C GLN A 14 10.38 1.02 5.26
N THR A 15 9.13 0.54 5.24
CA THR A 15 8.45 0.17 4.00
C THR A 15 8.24 1.41 3.12
N GLU A 16 7.78 2.53 3.69
CA GLU A 16 7.65 3.80 2.99
C GLU A 16 8.97 4.33 2.43
N TYR A 17 10.06 4.28 3.20
CA TYR A 17 11.40 4.66 2.71
C TYR A 17 11.81 3.82 1.51
N SER A 18 11.56 2.50 1.55
CA SER A 18 11.84 1.60 0.43
C SER A 18 11.01 1.98 -0.82
N VAL A 19 9.75 2.36 -0.61
CA VAL A 19 8.81 2.82 -1.66
C VAL A 19 9.28 4.13 -2.29
N VAL A 20 9.71 5.12 -1.48
CA VAL A 20 10.28 6.40 -1.94
C VAL A 20 11.57 6.17 -2.71
N PHE A 21 12.51 5.39 -2.16
CA PHE A 21 13.79 5.11 -2.78
C PHE A 21 13.63 4.50 -4.18
N LEU A 22 12.72 3.52 -4.31
CA LEU A 22 12.45 2.87 -5.59
C LEU A 22 11.85 3.83 -6.62
N THR A 23 10.98 4.74 -6.16
CA THR A 23 10.35 5.76 -7.02
C THR A 23 11.39 6.77 -7.51
N ALA A 24 12.31 7.18 -6.64
CA ALA A 24 13.45 8.03 -7.02
C ALA A 24 14.39 7.33 -8.01
N PHE A 25 14.66 6.03 -7.83
CA PHE A 25 15.44 5.24 -8.78
C PHE A 25 14.79 5.19 -10.17
N PHE A 26 13.47 5.01 -10.25
CA PHE A 26 12.74 5.07 -11.52
C PHE A 26 12.85 6.44 -12.18
N ALA A 27 12.67 7.52 -11.43
CA ALA A 27 12.79 8.89 -11.94
C ALA A 27 14.21 9.15 -12.49
N ASN A 28 15.24 8.72 -11.77
CA ASN A 28 16.64 8.85 -12.22
C ASN A 28 16.91 8.04 -13.50
N LYS A 29 16.32 6.83 -13.61
CA LYS A 29 16.38 6.04 -14.84
C LYS A 29 15.71 6.75 -16.02
N VAL A 30 14.56 7.38 -15.81
CA VAL A 30 13.87 8.17 -16.85
C VAL A 30 14.75 9.33 -17.31
N GLU A 31 15.39 10.04 -16.38
CA GLU A 31 16.29 11.16 -16.69
C GLU A 31 17.56 10.70 -17.43
N HIS A 32 18.13 9.55 -17.08
CA HIS A 32 19.27 8.99 -17.81
C HIS A 32 18.92 8.68 -19.27
N GLU A 33 17.77 8.02 -19.50
CA GLU A 33 17.28 7.74 -20.85
C GLU A 33 16.92 9.05 -21.60
N SER A 34 16.38 10.05 -20.91
CA SER A 34 16.07 11.37 -21.50
C SER A 34 17.32 12.05 -22.03
N ARG A 35 18.41 12.07 -21.24
CA ARG A 35 19.69 12.66 -21.63
C ARG A 35 20.32 11.93 -22.81
N HIS A 36 20.16 10.61 -22.87
CA HIS A 36 20.70 9.80 -23.96
C HIS A 36 19.92 9.99 -25.28
N CYS A 37 18.61 10.23 -25.22
CA CYS A 37 17.79 10.60 -26.37
C CYS A 37 18.02 12.06 -26.81
N ASN A 38 18.15 13.01 -25.88
CA ASN A 38 18.32 14.43 -26.20
C ASN A 38 19.69 14.73 -26.86
N GLY A 39 20.72 13.94 -26.56
CA GLY A 39 22.02 14.01 -27.24
C GLY A 39 22.03 13.49 -28.69
N LYS A 40 20.97 12.77 -29.12
CA LYS A 40 20.80 12.25 -30.48
C LYS A 40 19.68 13.02 -31.16
N GLY A 41 20.01 14.23 -31.63
CA GLY A 41 19.06 15.17 -32.20
C GLY A 41 18.09 14.57 -33.24
N LEU A 42 16.83 14.99 -33.12
CA LEU A 42 15.90 15.19 -34.23
C LEU A 42 15.62 14.01 -35.20
N GLN A 43 15.64 12.74 -34.77
CA GLN A 43 15.01 11.66 -35.56
C GLN A 43 14.40 10.57 -34.67
N ARG A 44 13.06 10.48 -34.67
CA ARG A 44 12.32 9.45 -35.41
C ARG A 44 10.94 9.22 -34.77
N GLN A 45 9.94 9.48 -35.60
CA GLN A 45 8.52 9.27 -35.43
C GLN A 45 8.24 7.77 -35.21
N GLY A 46 8.10 7.35 -33.95
CA GLY A 46 7.80 5.98 -33.53
C GLY A 46 8.19 5.81 -32.07
N SER A 47 7.24 5.39 -31.20
CA SER A 47 7.34 5.46 -29.73
C SER A 47 8.75 5.16 -29.20
N SER A 48 9.49 6.20 -28.86
CA SER A 48 10.87 6.06 -28.42
C SER A 48 10.88 5.31 -27.08
N SER A 49 11.95 4.55 -26.79
CA SER A 49 12.10 3.90 -25.48
C SER A 49 11.95 4.90 -24.32
N PHE A 50 12.32 6.17 -24.56
CA PHE A 50 12.08 7.29 -23.66
C PHE A 50 10.59 7.55 -23.41
N ASP A 51 9.74 7.68 -24.44
CA ASP A 51 8.29 7.91 -24.26
C ASP A 51 7.63 6.78 -23.47
N ARG A 52 8.09 5.54 -23.70
CA ARG A 52 7.62 4.34 -22.98
C ARG A 52 7.99 4.40 -21.50
N VAL A 53 9.21 4.80 -21.19
CA VAL A 53 9.73 4.95 -19.82
C VAL A 53 9.06 6.11 -19.09
N TYR A 54 8.91 7.25 -19.75
CA TYR A 54 8.21 8.41 -19.23
C TYR A 54 6.75 8.10 -18.90
N THR A 55 6.04 7.41 -19.80
CA THR A 55 4.65 6.98 -19.58
C THR A 55 4.55 5.98 -18.42
N ALA A 56 5.48 5.02 -18.32
CA ALA A 56 5.51 4.08 -17.20
C ALA A 56 5.74 4.79 -15.86
N ASN A 57 6.65 5.78 -15.83
CA ASN A 57 6.92 6.59 -14.64
C ASN A 57 5.72 7.44 -14.22
N GLN A 58 5.03 8.10 -15.16
CA GLN A 58 3.80 8.85 -14.88
C GLN A 58 2.69 7.95 -14.31
N ASN A 59 2.48 6.77 -14.92
CA ASN A 59 1.53 5.78 -14.41
C ASN A 59 1.89 5.24 -13.02
N CYS A 60 3.18 5.19 -12.68
CA CYS A 60 3.63 4.89 -11.33
C CYS A 60 3.35 6.05 -10.38
N GLY A 61 3.66 7.29 -10.78
CA GLY A 61 3.42 8.51 -10.00
C GLY A 61 1.95 8.71 -9.64
N HIS A 62 1.02 8.48 -10.57
CA HIS A 62 -0.41 8.62 -10.29
C HIS A 62 -0.96 7.55 -9.33
N ALA A 63 -0.42 6.33 -9.37
CA ALA A 63 -0.88 5.25 -8.50
C ALA A 63 -0.21 5.27 -7.11
N TYR A 64 0.87 6.04 -6.96
CA TYR A 64 1.69 6.08 -5.76
C TYR A 64 0.92 6.60 -4.52
N PRO A 65 0.21 7.75 -4.57
CA PRO A 65 -0.56 8.24 -3.44
C PRO A 65 -1.64 7.25 -2.99
N THR A 66 -2.35 6.65 -3.94
CA THR A 66 -3.39 5.67 -3.66
C THR A 66 -2.82 4.40 -3.01
N PHE A 67 -1.70 3.90 -3.53
CA PHE A 67 -1.00 2.75 -2.95
C PHE A 67 -0.53 3.04 -1.52
N LEU A 68 0.07 4.21 -1.29
CA LEU A 68 0.58 4.60 0.02
C LEU A 68 -0.57 4.70 1.04
N ALA A 69 -1.70 5.28 0.64
CA ALA A 69 -2.89 5.35 1.48
C ALA A 69 -3.40 3.96 1.90
N VAL A 70 -3.61 3.04 0.94
CA VAL A 70 -4.10 1.68 1.28
C VAL A 70 -3.07 0.85 2.02
N LEU A 71 -1.77 1.08 1.80
CA LEU A 71 -0.70 0.43 2.55
C LEU A 71 -0.74 0.82 4.03
N TRP A 72 -0.82 2.12 4.31
CA TRP A 72 -0.91 2.64 5.67
C TRP A 72 -2.23 2.24 6.35
N CYS A 73 -3.35 2.27 5.64
CA CYS A 73 -4.63 1.79 6.18
C CYS A 73 -4.57 0.29 6.51
N ALA A 74 -4.13 -0.57 5.58
CA ALA A 74 -4.03 -2.01 5.81
C ALA A 74 -3.04 -2.34 6.94
N GLY A 75 -1.94 -1.59 7.01
CA GLY A 75 -0.98 -1.64 8.10
C GLY A 75 -1.66 -1.30 9.41
N LEU A 76 -2.12 -0.07 9.62
CA LEU A 76 -2.64 0.40 10.91
C LEU A 76 -3.88 -0.36 11.40
N LEU A 77 -4.81 -0.70 10.50
CA LEU A 77 -6.11 -1.23 10.86
C LEU A 77 -6.16 -2.77 10.94
N CYS A 78 -5.23 -3.47 10.29
CA CYS A 78 -5.32 -4.91 10.13
C CYS A 78 -4.07 -5.65 10.61
N SER A 79 -2.95 -5.54 9.89
CA SER A 79 -1.70 -6.20 10.29
C SER A 79 -0.49 -5.70 9.50
N GLN A 80 0.59 -5.41 10.22
CA GLN A 80 1.85 -4.86 9.70
C GLN A 80 2.58 -5.80 8.74
N ALA A 81 2.78 -7.06 9.15
CA ALA A 81 3.60 -8.02 8.42
C ALA A 81 3.06 -8.32 7.00
N PRO A 82 1.77 -8.67 6.81
CA PRO A 82 1.22 -8.90 5.48
C PRO A 82 1.11 -7.61 4.66
N ALA A 83 0.87 -6.45 5.30
CA ALA A 83 0.84 -5.16 4.60
C ALA A 83 2.23 -4.79 4.05
N ALA A 84 3.28 -4.90 4.86
CA ALA A 84 4.66 -4.64 4.46
C ALA A 84 5.12 -5.62 3.37
N PHE A 85 4.83 -6.91 3.52
CA PHE A 85 5.14 -7.92 2.51
C PHE A 85 4.42 -7.64 1.17
N ALA A 86 3.13 -7.32 1.20
CA ALA A 86 2.37 -6.93 0.01
C ALA A 86 2.93 -5.65 -0.62
N GLY A 87 3.33 -4.67 0.19
CA GLY A 87 3.98 -3.44 -0.27
C GLY A 87 5.30 -3.70 -1.00
N LEU A 88 6.17 -4.56 -0.45
CA LEU A 88 7.41 -4.97 -1.10
C LEU A 88 7.17 -5.76 -2.40
N MET A 89 6.17 -6.64 -2.41
CA MET A 89 5.76 -7.36 -3.63
C MET A 89 5.23 -6.41 -4.70
N TYR A 90 4.47 -5.38 -4.33
CA TYR A 90 4.00 -4.35 -5.26
C TYR A 90 5.18 -3.64 -5.93
N LEU A 91 6.16 -3.23 -5.12
CA LEU A 91 7.39 -2.61 -5.58
C LEU A 91 8.20 -3.50 -6.54
N PHE A 92 8.38 -4.78 -6.21
CA PHE A 92 9.08 -5.73 -7.08
C PHE A 92 8.40 -5.90 -8.43
N VAL A 93 7.07 -5.98 -8.42
CA VAL A 93 6.26 -6.13 -9.63
C VAL A 93 6.30 -4.86 -10.48
N ARG A 94 6.34 -3.68 -9.85
CA ARG A 94 6.55 -2.40 -10.54
C ARG A 94 7.94 -2.30 -11.17
N GLN A 95 8.99 -2.83 -10.54
CA GLN A 95 10.32 -2.95 -11.14
C GLN A 95 10.30 -3.84 -12.38
N LYS A 96 9.68 -5.02 -12.29
CA LYS A 96 9.51 -5.90 -13.46
C LYS A 96 8.64 -5.27 -14.55
N TYR A 97 7.60 -4.54 -14.20
CA TYR A 97 6.77 -3.79 -15.15
C TYR A 97 7.58 -2.74 -15.91
N PHE A 98 8.42 -1.98 -15.21
CA PHE A 98 9.27 -0.96 -15.80
C PHE A 98 10.36 -1.57 -16.69
N VAL A 99 11.03 -2.62 -16.24
CA VAL A 99 12.03 -3.37 -17.04
C VAL A 99 11.39 -4.02 -18.26
N GLY A 100 10.18 -4.60 -18.14
CA GLY A 100 9.41 -5.11 -19.28
C GLY A 100 9.03 -4.00 -20.26
N TYR A 101 8.70 -2.80 -19.77
CA TYR A 101 8.44 -1.62 -20.59
C TYR A 101 9.67 -1.09 -21.34
N LEU A 102 10.89 -1.40 -20.89
CA LEU A 102 12.14 -1.06 -21.58
C LEU A 102 12.46 -2.02 -22.74
N GLY A 103 12.15 -3.31 -22.61
CA GLY A 103 12.34 -4.31 -23.66
C GLY A 103 11.24 -4.26 -24.73
N GLU A 104 10.09 -4.88 -24.46
CA GLU A 104 8.98 -5.05 -25.41
C GLU A 104 7.63 -4.80 -24.73
N ARG A 105 6.70 -4.08 -25.42
CA ARG A 105 5.43 -3.66 -24.80
C ARG A 105 4.61 -4.85 -24.29
N THR A 106 4.69 -5.99 -24.97
CA THR A 106 3.92 -7.21 -24.64
C THR A 106 4.32 -7.84 -23.30
N GLN A 107 5.57 -7.68 -22.86
CA GLN A 107 6.08 -8.26 -21.61
C GLN A 107 5.62 -7.52 -20.34
N SER A 108 5.00 -6.34 -20.49
CA SER A 108 4.57 -5.49 -19.37
C SER A 108 3.18 -5.82 -18.81
N ILE A 109 2.33 -6.47 -19.61
CA ILE A 109 0.95 -6.83 -19.27
C ILE A 109 0.84 -7.70 -18.01
N PRO A 110 1.67 -8.77 -17.83
CA PRO A 110 1.59 -9.58 -16.61
C PRO A 110 1.99 -8.82 -15.35
N GLY A 111 2.98 -7.92 -15.42
CA GLY A 111 3.38 -7.07 -14.29
C GLY A 111 2.28 -6.08 -13.87
N TYR A 112 1.57 -5.49 -14.84
CA TYR A 112 0.46 -4.57 -14.57
C TYR A 112 -0.72 -5.26 -13.86
N LEU A 113 -1.15 -6.42 -14.36
CA LEU A 113 -2.26 -7.18 -13.78
C LEU A 113 -1.95 -7.65 -12.36
N PHE A 114 -0.72 -8.10 -12.12
CA PHE A 114 -0.29 -8.54 -10.80
C PHE A 114 -0.20 -7.36 -9.81
N GLY A 115 0.31 -6.21 -10.24
CA GLY A 115 0.30 -4.99 -9.42
C GLY A 115 -1.11 -4.56 -9.01
N LYS A 116 -2.09 -4.67 -9.93
CA LYS A 116 -3.50 -4.38 -9.63
C LYS A 116 -4.09 -5.32 -8.58
N ARG A 117 -3.74 -6.61 -8.62
CA ARG A 117 -4.17 -7.60 -7.62
C ARG A 117 -3.63 -7.28 -6.22
N ILE A 118 -2.38 -6.81 -6.12
CA ILE A 118 -1.79 -6.43 -4.84
C ILE A 118 -2.47 -5.20 -4.23
N ILE A 119 -2.74 -4.17 -5.04
CA ILE A 119 -3.50 -2.99 -4.57
C ILE A 119 -4.90 -3.42 -4.11
N LEU A 120 -5.57 -4.29 -4.86
CA LEU A 120 -6.88 -4.82 -4.46
C LEU A 120 -6.80 -5.58 -3.12
N PHE A 121 -5.78 -6.40 -2.93
CA PHE A 121 -5.55 -7.12 -1.68
C PHE A 121 -5.34 -6.16 -0.49
N LEU A 122 -4.50 -5.13 -0.64
CA LEU A 122 -4.30 -4.09 0.37
C LEU A 122 -5.58 -3.31 0.68
N PHE A 123 -6.39 -3.02 -0.33
CA PHE A 123 -7.68 -2.37 -0.16
C PHE A 123 -8.65 -3.24 0.65
N LEU A 124 -8.78 -4.53 0.31
CA LEU A 124 -9.65 -5.47 1.04
C LEU A 124 -9.21 -5.63 2.50
N MET A 125 -7.89 -5.70 2.75
CA MET A 125 -7.34 -5.72 4.11
C MET A 125 -7.68 -4.44 4.89
N SER A 126 -7.61 -3.27 4.23
CA SER A 126 -8.00 -2.00 4.86
C SER A 126 -9.48 -2.00 5.24
N VAL A 127 -10.35 -2.43 4.33
CA VAL A 127 -11.81 -2.54 4.57
C VAL A 127 -12.10 -3.53 5.71
N ALA A 128 -11.44 -4.69 5.72
CA ALA A 128 -11.60 -5.67 6.79
C ALA A 128 -11.19 -5.10 8.17
N GLY A 129 -10.10 -4.34 8.23
CA GLY A 129 -9.67 -3.66 9.45
C GLY A 129 -10.67 -2.60 9.93
N ILE A 130 -11.24 -1.81 9.01
CA ILE A 130 -12.29 -0.83 9.33
C ILE A 130 -13.55 -1.53 9.84
N LEU A 131 -13.99 -2.58 9.15
CA LEU A 131 -15.17 -3.36 9.56
C LEU A 131 -14.96 -3.99 10.94
N ASN A 132 -13.77 -4.53 11.22
CA ASN A 132 -13.45 -5.07 12.53
C ASN A 132 -13.51 -3.98 13.62
N TYR A 133 -12.94 -2.81 13.35
CA TYR A 133 -13.03 -1.67 14.27
C TYR A 133 -14.48 -1.24 14.53
N CYS A 134 -15.29 -1.10 13.48
CA CYS A 134 -16.71 -0.77 13.61
C CYS A 134 -17.47 -1.85 14.40
N LEU A 135 -17.24 -3.13 14.10
CA LEU A 135 -17.89 -4.25 14.80
C LEU A 135 -17.56 -4.23 16.30
N VAL A 136 -16.29 -4.08 16.66
CA VAL A 136 -15.88 -3.97 18.07
C VAL A 136 -16.50 -2.75 18.73
N PHE A 137 -16.58 -1.61 18.02
CA PHE A 137 -17.18 -0.40 18.57
C PHE A 137 -18.68 -0.57 18.85
N PHE A 138 -19.47 -1.03 17.89
CA PHE A 138 -20.92 -1.21 18.04
C PHE A 138 -21.25 -2.35 19.02
N PHE A 139 -20.76 -3.57 18.76
CA PHE A 139 -21.08 -4.72 19.61
C PHE A 139 -20.42 -4.64 20.98
N GLY A 140 -19.22 -4.05 21.08
CA GLY A 140 -18.56 -3.83 22.36
C GLY A 140 -19.33 -2.87 23.24
N SER A 141 -19.87 -1.77 22.69
CA SER A 141 -20.69 -0.83 23.46
C SER A 141 -21.97 -1.47 23.98
N ASP A 142 -22.66 -2.25 23.13
CA ASP A 142 -23.90 -2.91 23.51
C ASP A 142 -23.67 -3.97 24.61
N PHE A 143 -22.60 -4.76 24.48
CA PHE A 143 -22.21 -5.74 25.51
C PHE A 143 -21.81 -5.08 26.82
N GLU A 144 -21.04 -4.00 26.78
CA GLU A 144 -20.60 -3.29 27.98
C GLU A 144 -21.80 -2.72 28.74
N ILE A 145 -22.79 -2.16 28.03
CA ILE A 145 -24.05 -1.67 28.61
C ILE A 145 -24.86 -2.83 29.22
N HIS A 146 -24.95 -3.97 28.51
CA HIS A 146 -25.68 -5.14 29.01
C HIS A 146 -25.04 -5.73 30.28
N ILE A 147 -23.71 -5.90 30.28
CA ILE A 147 -22.95 -6.38 31.43
C ILE A 147 -23.13 -5.44 32.62
N LYS A 148 -22.97 -4.12 32.42
CA LYS A 148 -23.15 -3.13 33.50
C LYS A 148 -24.56 -3.16 34.08
N THR A 149 -25.58 -3.32 33.23
CA THR A 149 -26.97 -3.42 33.66
C THR A 149 -27.22 -4.67 34.50
N ILE A 150 -26.73 -5.83 34.04
CA ILE A 150 -26.87 -7.11 34.77
C ILE A 150 -26.10 -7.05 36.10
N THR A 151 -24.84 -6.62 36.11
CA THR A 151 -24.05 -6.47 37.34
C THR A 151 -24.70 -5.49 38.31
N GLY A 152 -25.23 -4.37 37.82
CA GLY A 152 -25.94 -3.39 38.66
C GLY A 152 -27.25 -3.93 39.25
N ALA A 153 -27.97 -4.78 38.51
CA ALA A 153 -29.18 -5.44 39.00
C ALA A 153 -28.89 -6.56 40.01
N ILE A 154 -27.78 -7.28 39.84
CA ILE A 154 -27.38 -8.39 40.73
C ILE A 154 -26.72 -7.88 42.01
N SER A 155 -26.00 -6.76 41.95
CA SER A 155 -25.28 -6.16 43.09
C SER A 155 -26.15 -5.96 44.35
N PRO A 156 -27.38 -5.39 44.28
CA PRO A 156 -28.28 -5.30 45.44
C PRO A 156 -28.83 -6.67 45.87
N LEU A 157 -28.98 -7.63 44.95
CA LEU A 157 -29.47 -8.98 45.26
C LEU A 157 -28.45 -9.81 46.06
N LEU A 158 -27.16 -9.60 45.79
CA LEU A 158 -26.03 -10.27 46.46
C LEU A 158 -25.68 -9.66 47.83
N LEU A 159 -26.25 -8.48 48.13
CA LEU A 159 -26.08 -7.73 49.38
C LEU A 159 -27.21 -7.97 50.38
N ILE A 160 -28.22 -8.77 50.04
CA ILE A 160 -29.27 -9.20 50.95
C ILE A 160 -28.72 -10.38 51.78
N PRO A 161 -28.67 -10.28 53.13
CA PRO A 161 -28.07 -11.27 54.02
C PRO A 161 -28.85 -12.59 54.11
#